data_AF-A0A4S4KDX4-F1
#
_entry.id   AF-A0A4S4KDX4-F1
#
_cell.length_a   1.000
_cell.length_b   1.000
_cell.length_c   1.000
_cell.angle_alpha   90.00
_cell.angle_beta   90.00
_cell.angle_gamma   90.00
#
_symmetry.space_group_name_H-M   'P 1'
#
loop_
_entity.id
_entity.type
_entity.pdbx_description
1 polymer ?
#
loop_
_entity_poly.entity_id
_entity_poly.type
_entity_poly.pdbx_seq_one_letter_code
_entity_poly.pdbx_strand_id
1 'polypeptide(L)'
;MAGPDGVIPTRGQVMAIRAAAPLSEVTKVGWSGNEGFEYWFPRPLTHPSISDHSEGDDQRPVVILGGGREAMMPSYELYEADDSTVDKKVGEAMRKFLPAVFPGKYEIGREPEMEWTGIMGFTKTGDPFVGPVKFASGKTLEGQFISAGFSGHGMPRAFACAEVVAGMVVCDMRGETWAVPEWLPLHYLTTERK
;
A
#
# COMPACT_ATOMS: atom_id res chain seq x y z
N MET A 1 1.39 18.60 9.72
CA MET A 1 1.18 17.52 8.71
C MET A 1 1.86 16.20 9.05
N ALA A 2 2.85 16.15 9.96
CA ALA A 2 3.42 14.90 10.49
C ALA A 2 3.00 14.66 11.95
N GLY A 3 3.09 13.42 12.44
CA GLY A 3 2.77 13.05 13.83
C GLY A 3 1.38 12.43 14.00
N PRO A 4 0.87 12.28 15.24
CA PRO A 4 -0.36 11.53 15.54
C PRO A 4 -1.62 12.02 14.80
N ASP A 5 -1.74 13.32 14.57
CA ASP A 5 -2.83 13.91 13.77
C ASP A 5 -2.42 14.19 12.31
N GLY A 6 -1.21 13.77 11.94
CA GLY A 6 -0.60 13.91 10.62
C GLY A 6 -0.37 12.58 9.93
N VAL A 7 0.71 12.52 9.14
CA VAL A 7 1.26 11.29 8.59
C VAL A 7 2.30 10.72 9.55
N ILE A 8 2.22 9.43 9.81
CA ILE A 8 3.21 8.65 10.56
C ILE A 8 3.82 7.58 9.67
N PRO A 9 5.12 7.24 9.84
CA PRO A 9 5.71 6.12 9.14
C PRO A 9 5.14 4.82 9.71
N THR A 10 4.91 3.84 8.85
CA THR A 10 4.42 2.51 9.22
C THR A 10 5.05 1.50 8.31
N ARG A 11 5.85 0.59 8.87
CA ARG A 11 6.52 -0.43 8.08
C ARG A 11 5.51 -1.50 7.65
N GLY A 12 5.54 -1.83 6.36
CA GLY A 12 4.85 -2.98 5.79
C GLY A 12 5.86 -4.02 5.33
N GLN A 13 5.51 -5.29 5.44
CA GLN A 13 6.29 -6.39 4.92
C GLN A 13 5.48 -7.15 3.87
N VAL A 14 6.19 -7.62 2.84
CA VAL A 14 5.60 -8.29 1.69
C VAL A 14 6.49 -9.47 1.32
N MET A 15 5.88 -10.54 0.84
CA MET A 15 6.56 -11.68 0.24
C MET A 15 5.96 -12.06 -1.11
N ALA A 16 6.82 -12.55 -1.99
CA ALA A 16 6.46 -13.19 -3.24
C ALA A 16 6.54 -14.71 -3.04
N ILE A 17 5.40 -15.38 -2.97
CA ILE A 17 5.32 -16.83 -2.76
C ILE A 17 4.72 -17.52 -3.97
N ARG A 18 5.35 -18.58 -4.46
CA ARG A 18 4.83 -19.37 -5.57
C ARG A 18 3.75 -20.33 -5.07
N ALA A 19 2.61 -20.35 -5.76
CA ALA A 19 1.54 -21.29 -5.47
C ALA A 19 1.98 -22.74 -5.73
N ALA A 20 1.36 -23.68 -5.03
CA ALA A 20 1.46 -25.11 -5.32
C ALA A 20 0.48 -25.56 -6.43
N ALA A 21 -0.54 -24.74 -6.70
CA ALA A 21 -1.59 -24.99 -7.69
C ALA A 21 -1.41 -24.13 -8.96
N PRO A 22 -1.93 -24.58 -10.12
CA PRO A 22 -1.90 -23.80 -11.37
C PRO A 22 -2.79 -22.55 -11.29
N LEU A 23 -2.57 -21.57 -12.17
CA LEU A 23 -3.35 -20.32 -12.21
C LEU A 23 -4.86 -20.55 -12.38
N SER A 24 -5.30 -21.65 -12.98
CA SER A 24 -6.73 -22.01 -13.10
C SER A 24 -7.40 -22.29 -11.75
N GLU A 25 -6.61 -22.66 -10.73
CA GLU A 25 -7.08 -23.01 -9.39
C GLU A 25 -6.79 -21.91 -8.36
N VAL A 26 -5.98 -20.92 -8.72
CA VAL A 26 -5.72 -19.72 -7.93
C VAL A 26 -6.63 -18.60 -8.42
N THR A 27 -7.15 -17.78 -7.50
CA THR A 27 -7.90 -16.57 -7.84
C THR A 27 -7.11 -15.67 -8.80
N LYS A 28 -7.78 -14.92 -9.69
CA LYS A 28 -7.18 -13.86 -10.52
C LYS A 28 -7.36 -12.44 -9.95
N VAL A 29 -8.16 -12.29 -8.90
CA VAL A 29 -8.43 -11.02 -8.23
C VAL A 29 -7.63 -10.91 -6.93
N GLY A 30 -7.43 -9.67 -6.47
CA GLY A 30 -6.85 -9.39 -5.15
C GLY A 30 -7.87 -9.54 -4.03
N TRP A 31 -7.39 -9.94 -2.87
CA TRP A 31 -8.18 -10.19 -1.67
C TRP A 31 -7.55 -9.53 -0.46
N SER A 32 -8.37 -9.28 0.54
CA SER A 32 -7.96 -8.99 1.91
C SER A 32 -8.60 -9.99 2.86
N GLY A 33 -7.94 -10.24 3.98
CA GLY A 33 -8.41 -11.14 5.04
C GLY A 33 -7.98 -10.63 6.41
N ASN A 34 -8.39 -11.35 7.47
CA ASN A 34 -7.97 -11.08 8.85
C ASN A 34 -8.14 -9.59 9.23
N GLU A 35 -9.37 -9.07 9.13
CA GLU A 35 -9.67 -7.66 9.43
C GLU A 35 -8.87 -6.63 8.60
N GLY A 36 -8.34 -7.04 7.46
CA GLY A 36 -7.56 -6.18 6.56
C GLY A 36 -6.07 -6.14 6.88
N PHE A 37 -5.57 -7.03 7.74
CA PHE A 37 -4.14 -7.17 7.97
C PHE A 37 -3.44 -7.82 6.78
N GLU A 38 -3.92 -8.96 6.29
CA GLU A 38 -3.36 -9.61 5.10
C GLU A 38 -4.08 -9.20 3.83
N TYR A 39 -3.29 -9.05 2.77
CA TYR A 39 -3.79 -8.94 1.41
C TYR A 39 -2.95 -9.80 0.48
N TRP A 40 -3.57 -10.34 -0.57
CA TRP A 40 -2.84 -11.11 -1.58
C TRP A 40 -3.46 -11.01 -2.96
N PHE A 41 -2.62 -11.13 -3.98
CA PHE A 41 -3.04 -11.20 -5.36
C PHE A 41 -2.00 -11.94 -6.21
N PRO A 42 -2.42 -12.76 -7.19
CA PRO A 42 -1.48 -13.36 -8.11
C PRO A 42 -0.85 -12.30 -9.02
N ARG A 43 0.41 -12.50 -9.38
CA ARG A 43 1.02 -11.82 -10.53
C ARG A 43 0.51 -12.47 -11.81
N PRO A 44 0.20 -11.69 -12.87
CA PRO A 44 -0.04 -12.25 -14.18
C PRO A 44 1.16 -13.11 -14.60
N LEU A 45 0.88 -14.30 -15.14
CA LEU A 45 1.92 -15.06 -15.84
C LEU A 45 2.35 -14.21 -17.03
N THR A 46 3.65 -13.96 -17.18
CA THR A 46 4.18 -13.19 -18.30
C THR A 46 3.75 -13.83 -19.62
N HIS A 47 3.27 -13.01 -20.55
CA HIS A 47 3.08 -13.44 -21.93
C HIS A 47 4.44 -13.88 -22.48
N PRO A 48 4.54 -14.97 -23.26
CA PRO A 48 5.81 -15.52 -23.76
C PRO A 48 6.66 -14.54 -24.60
N SER A 49 6.15 -13.35 -24.92
CA SER A 49 6.86 -12.29 -25.64
C SER A 49 7.61 -11.28 -24.74
N ILE A 50 7.61 -11.43 -23.41
CA ILE A 50 8.25 -10.48 -22.47
C ILE A 50 9.36 -11.14 -21.60
N SER A 51 9.49 -12.46 -21.60
CA SER A 51 10.48 -13.16 -20.76
C SER A 51 11.77 -13.49 -21.53
N ASP A 52 12.87 -12.84 -21.14
CA ASP A 52 14.23 -13.26 -21.48
C ASP A 52 14.58 -14.51 -20.63
N HIS A 53 14.44 -15.67 -21.27
CA HIS A 53 14.93 -17.02 -21.00
C HIS A 53 14.94 -17.67 -19.58
N SER A 54 14.39 -18.90 -19.59
CA SER A 54 14.86 -20.16 -18.97
C SER A 54 14.85 -20.34 -17.45
N GLU A 55 13.77 -20.93 -16.94
CA GLU A 55 13.73 -22.25 -16.31
C GLU A 55 12.30 -22.78 -16.49
N GLY A 56 12.11 -24.11 -16.59
CA GLY A 56 10.93 -24.76 -17.18
C GLY A 56 9.58 -24.13 -16.85
N ASP A 57 8.67 -24.15 -17.83
CA ASP A 57 7.31 -23.56 -17.90
C ASP A 57 6.44 -23.74 -16.63
N ASP A 58 6.87 -23.15 -15.51
CA ASP A 58 6.19 -23.24 -14.23
C ASP A 58 5.01 -22.28 -14.27
N GLN A 59 3.91 -22.78 -14.78
CA GLN A 59 2.64 -22.07 -14.92
C GLN A 59 1.94 -21.81 -13.57
N ARG A 60 2.60 -22.12 -12.43
CA ARG A 60 2.09 -21.75 -11.11
C ARG A 60 2.40 -20.28 -10.85
N PRO A 61 1.39 -19.45 -10.54
CA PRO A 61 1.58 -18.03 -10.35
C PRO A 61 2.39 -17.74 -9.09
N VAL A 62 3.24 -16.71 -9.18
CA VAL A 62 3.77 -16.02 -8.00
C VAL A 62 2.64 -15.17 -7.43
N VAL A 63 2.41 -15.26 -6.12
CA VAL A 63 1.42 -14.50 -5.38
C VAL A 63 2.16 -13.49 -4.51
N ILE A 64 1.74 -12.23 -4.61
CA ILE A 64 2.18 -11.21 -3.66
C ILE A 64 1.29 -11.34 -2.44
N LEU A 65 1.89 -11.53 -1.27
CA LEU A 65 1.24 -11.55 0.03
C LEU A 65 1.88 -10.45 0.87
N GLY A 66 1.09 -9.53 1.40
CA GLY A 66 1.57 -8.55 2.38
C GLY A 66 0.62 -8.47 3.56
N GLY A 67 1.09 -7.85 4.65
CA GLY A 67 0.32 -7.79 5.90
C GLY A 67 1.10 -8.30 7.10
N GLY A 68 0.42 -8.99 8.02
CA GLY A 68 1.01 -9.65 9.18
C GLY A 68 1.49 -8.72 10.30
N ARG A 69 1.23 -7.41 10.21
CA ARG A 69 1.71 -6.43 11.21
C ARG A 69 1.07 -6.60 12.59
N GLU A 70 -0.08 -7.27 12.69
CA GLU A 70 -0.70 -7.68 13.95
C GLU A 70 0.13 -8.69 14.73
N ALA A 71 1.05 -9.42 14.09
CA ALA A 71 2.05 -10.24 14.77
C ALA A 71 2.97 -9.41 15.67
N MET A 72 3.04 -8.09 15.44
CA MET A 72 3.82 -7.12 16.20
C MET A 72 2.99 -6.36 17.23
N MET A 73 1.83 -6.89 17.65
CA MET A 73 1.10 -6.28 18.77
C MET A 73 2.00 -6.07 20.00
N PRO A 74 1.90 -4.90 20.68
CA PRO A 74 0.94 -3.82 20.42
C PRO A 74 1.45 -2.71 19.47
N SER A 75 2.65 -2.82 18.90
CA SER A 75 3.23 -1.74 18.08
C SER A 75 2.65 -1.67 16.68
N TYR A 76 2.25 -2.81 16.10
CA TYR A 76 1.72 -2.90 14.73
C TYR A 76 2.61 -2.26 13.67
N GLU A 77 3.94 -2.22 13.89
CA GLU A 77 4.90 -1.55 13.00
C GLU A 77 4.64 -0.03 12.83
N LEU A 78 3.84 0.58 13.72
CA LEU A 78 3.60 2.03 13.73
C LEU A 78 4.83 2.77 14.23
N TYR A 79 5.12 3.93 13.63
CA TYR A 79 6.29 4.76 13.90
C TYR A 79 7.64 4.12 13.55
N GLU A 80 7.64 2.96 12.89
CA GLU A 80 8.84 2.36 12.31
C GLU A 80 9.14 2.99 10.95
N ALA A 81 10.38 3.44 10.77
CA ALA A 81 10.88 4.08 9.56
C ALA A 81 12.12 3.39 8.97
N ASP A 82 12.64 2.37 9.64
CA ASP A 82 13.71 1.51 9.15
C ASP A 82 13.14 0.29 8.40
N ASP A 83 13.19 0.35 7.07
CA ASP A 83 12.87 -0.75 6.16
C ASP A 83 14.12 -1.47 5.62
N SER A 84 15.28 -1.32 6.28
CA SER A 84 16.49 -2.05 5.87
C SER A 84 16.45 -3.54 6.23
N THR A 85 15.47 -3.96 7.04
CA THR A 85 15.34 -5.32 7.55
C THR A 85 13.90 -5.83 7.47
N VAL A 86 13.78 -7.16 7.44
CA VAL A 86 12.51 -7.88 7.59
C VAL A 86 12.31 -8.28 9.06
N ASP A 87 11.08 -8.23 9.54
CA ASP A 87 10.72 -8.77 10.85
C ASP A 87 10.37 -10.26 10.75
N LYS A 88 10.97 -11.04 11.66
CA LYS A 88 10.82 -12.50 11.67
C LYS A 88 9.40 -12.93 12.06
N LYS A 89 8.75 -12.27 13.01
CA LYS A 89 7.40 -12.64 13.47
C LYS A 89 6.38 -12.36 12.39
N VAL A 90 6.50 -11.22 11.70
CA VAL A 90 5.65 -10.87 10.55
C VAL A 90 5.85 -11.90 9.43
N GLY A 91 7.11 -12.23 9.11
CA GLY A 91 7.44 -13.25 8.10
C GLY A 91 6.93 -14.65 8.45
N GLU A 92 6.99 -15.05 9.72
CA GLU A 92 6.45 -16.33 10.22
C GLU A 92 4.91 -16.37 10.16
N ALA A 93 4.23 -15.26 10.45
CA ALA A 93 2.78 -15.15 10.36
C ALA A 93 2.31 -15.28 8.90
N MET A 94 2.92 -14.53 7.98
CA MET A 94 2.59 -14.58 6.55
C MET A 94 2.83 -15.97 5.93
N ARG A 95 3.93 -16.65 6.27
CA ARG A 95 4.20 -18.04 5.80
C ARG A 95 3.12 -19.04 6.20
N LYS A 96 2.40 -18.79 7.30
CA LYS A 96 1.30 -19.66 7.79
C LYS A 96 -0.05 -19.30 7.19
N PHE A 97 -0.22 -18.06 6.72
CA PHE A 97 -1.53 -17.53 6.33
C PHE A 97 -2.14 -18.24 5.12
N LEU A 98 -1.51 -18.18 3.94
CA LEU A 98 -2.11 -18.75 2.73
C LEU A 98 -2.32 -20.27 2.78
N PRO A 99 -1.40 -21.09 3.35
CA PRO A 99 -1.65 -22.52 3.54
C PRO A 99 -2.84 -22.82 4.45
N ALA A 100 -3.10 -21.98 5.47
CA ALA A 100 -4.26 -22.14 6.35
C ALA A 100 -5.58 -21.75 5.66
N VAL A 101 -5.57 -20.69 4.86
CA VAL A 101 -6.76 -20.21 4.14
C VAL A 101 -7.10 -21.09 2.93
N PHE A 102 -6.09 -21.63 2.23
CA PHE A 102 -6.27 -22.45 1.04
C PHE A 102 -5.46 -23.75 1.11
N PRO A 103 -5.90 -24.74 1.91
CA PRO A 103 -5.23 -26.03 2.00
C PRO A 103 -5.02 -26.68 0.64
N GLY A 104 -3.81 -27.18 0.37
CA GLY A 104 -3.44 -27.82 -0.89
C GLY A 104 -3.07 -26.87 -2.03
N LYS A 105 -3.36 -25.56 -1.92
CA LYS A 105 -2.96 -24.56 -2.93
C LYS A 105 -1.64 -23.87 -2.61
N TYR A 106 -1.22 -23.91 -1.35
CA TYR A 106 0.05 -23.38 -0.87
C TYR A 106 0.68 -24.39 0.11
N GLU A 107 1.99 -24.55 0.01
CA GLU A 107 2.76 -25.50 0.83
C GLU A 107 3.14 -24.88 2.18
N ILE A 108 2.96 -25.64 3.26
CA ILE A 108 3.43 -25.25 4.59
C ILE A 108 4.97 -25.29 4.60
N GLY A 109 5.61 -24.20 5.05
CA GLY A 109 7.06 -24.13 5.17
C GLY A 109 7.81 -23.86 3.86
N ARG A 110 7.09 -23.55 2.77
CA ARG A 110 7.72 -23.08 1.53
C ARG A 110 8.31 -21.69 1.76
N GLU A 111 9.59 -21.53 1.43
CA GLU A 111 10.23 -20.22 1.46
C GLU A 111 9.74 -19.35 0.29
N PRO A 112 9.49 -18.06 0.53
CA PRO A 112 9.15 -17.13 -0.54
C PRO A 112 10.36 -16.92 -1.46
N GLU A 113 10.09 -16.56 -2.72
CA GLU A 113 11.13 -16.19 -3.68
C GLU A 113 11.81 -14.89 -3.29
N MET A 114 11.03 -13.98 -2.70
CA MET A 114 11.51 -12.72 -2.16
C MET A 114 10.66 -12.32 -0.95
N GLU A 115 11.29 -11.67 0.01
CA GLU A 115 10.65 -11.04 1.16
C GLU A 115 11.32 -9.68 1.39
N TRP A 116 10.53 -8.63 1.54
CA TRP A 116 11.04 -7.27 1.67
C TRP A 116 10.09 -6.40 2.50
N THR A 117 10.60 -5.26 2.93
CA THR A 117 9.86 -4.24 3.67
C THR A 117 9.79 -2.93 2.90
N GLY A 118 8.91 -2.04 3.35
CA GLY A 118 8.81 -0.67 2.87
C GLY A 118 8.02 0.20 3.85
N ILE A 119 8.22 1.51 3.80
CA ILE A 119 7.54 2.46 4.69
C ILE A 119 6.31 3.10 4.04
N MET A 120 5.16 2.91 4.68
CA MET A 120 3.91 3.58 4.33
C MET A 120 3.71 4.84 5.16
N GLY A 121 3.02 5.84 4.60
CA GLY A 121 2.52 6.99 5.35
C GLY A 121 1.09 6.74 5.80
N PHE A 122 0.89 6.42 7.07
CA PHE A 122 -0.44 6.24 7.66
C PHE A 122 -0.97 7.57 8.20
N THR A 123 -2.27 7.78 8.03
CA THR A 123 -3.00 8.88 8.66
C THR A 123 -4.00 8.31 9.66
N LYS A 124 -4.37 9.11 10.65
CA LYS A 124 -5.34 8.73 11.69
C LYS A 124 -6.69 8.26 11.12
N THR A 125 -7.11 8.80 9.98
CA THR A 125 -8.39 8.48 9.35
C THR A 125 -8.28 7.44 8.23
N GLY A 126 -7.06 7.09 7.81
CA GLY A 126 -6.83 6.24 6.63
C GLY A 126 -6.96 6.99 5.29
N ASP A 127 -7.31 8.27 5.32
CA ASP A 127 -7.49 9.12 4.12
C ASP A 127 -6.24 9.96 3.83
N PRO A 128 -5.92 10.18 2.55
CA PRO A 128 -4.78 11.00 2.17
C PRO A 128 -4.98 12.48 2.52
N PHE A 129 -3.87 13.20 2.54
CA PHE A 129 -3.82 14.64 2.65
C PHE A 129 -3.60 15.20 1.25
N VAL A 130 -4.60 15.91 0.73
CA VAL A 130 -4.60 16.48 -0.62
C VAL A 130 -4.85 17.98 -0.54
N GLY A 131 -3.88 18.79 -0.99
CA GLY A 131 -4.03 20.24 -1.11
C GLY A 131 -2.97 21.05 -0.38
N PRO A 132 -3.24 22.30 0.04
CA PRO A 132 -2.23 23.18 0.63
C PRO A 132 -1.63 22.60 1.92
N VAL A 133 -0.31 22.76 2.07
CA VAL A 133 0.40 22.38 3.30
C VAL A 133 0.03 23.35 4.41
N LYS A 134 -0.30 22.82 5.60
CA LYS A 134 -0.63 23.61 6.78
C LYS A 134 0.37 23.39 7.92
N PHE A 135 0.76 24.46 8.58
CA PHE A 135 1.47 24.39 9.85
C PHE A 135 0.58 23.82 10.96
N ALA A 136 1.18 23.37 12.06
CA ALA A 136 0.44 22.95 13.26
C ALA A 136 -0.46 24.08 13.82
N SER A 137 -0.10 25.34 13.56
CA SER A 137 -0.93 26.51 13.90
C SER A 137 -2.17 26.70 13.02
N GLY A 138 -2.35 25.87 11.99
CA GLY A 138 -3.42 26.00 11.00
C GLY A 138 -3.12 26.97 9.84
N LYS A 139 -2.01 27.73 9.91
CA LYS A 139 -1.59 28.63 8.82
C LYS A 139 -1.19 27.82 7.58
N THR A 140 -1.69 28.22 6.41
CA THR A 140 -1.26 27.67 5.12
C THR A 140 0.15 28.14 4.79
N LEU A 141 0.97 27.22 4.31
CA LEU A 141 2.28 27.51 3.73
C LEU A 141 2.10 27.78 2.24
N GLU A 142 2.27 29.04 1.85
CA GLU A 142 2.05 29.52 0.48
C GLU A 142 2.94 28.80 -0.53
N GLY A 143 2.39 28.49 -1.70
CA GLY A 143 3.09 27.78 -2.78
C GLY A 143 3.46 26.32 -2.48
N GLN A 144 3.01 25.75 -1.35
CA GLN A 144 3.33 24.37 -0.97
C GLN A 144 2.06 23.51 -0.89
N PHE A 145 2.09 22.37 -1.58
CA PHE A 145 0.98 21.44 -1.69
C PHE A 145 1.43 20.02 -1.33
N ILE A 146 0.49 19.19 -0.87
CA ILE A 146 0.74 17.81 -0.45
C ILE A 146 -0.27 16.86 -1.11
N SER A 147 0.23 15.68 -1.51
CA SER A 147 -0.54 14.50 -1.90
C SER A 147 0.14 13.30 -1.25
N ALA A 148 -0.21 13.01 0.00
CA ALA A 148 0.50 12.02 0.83
C ALA A 148 -0.41 11.34 1.87
N GLY A 149 0.12 10.39 2.63
CA GLY A 149 -0.65 9.76 3.72
C GLY A 149 -1.67 8.73 3.25
N PHE A 150 -1.37 8.00 2.18
CA PHE A 150 -2.33 7.11 1.53
C PHE A 150 -2.69 5.84 2.33
N SER A 151 -2.05 5.59 3.48
CA SER A 151 -2.40 4.49 4.40
C SER A 151 -2.53 3.13 3.69
N GLY A 152 -1.50 2.77 2.91
CA GLY A 152 -1.46 1.52 2.13
C GLY A 152 -2.24 1.54 0.81
N HIS A 153 -2.97 2.61 0.50
CA HIS A 153 -3.81 2.73 -0.70
C HIS A 153 -3.25 3.72 -1.73
N GLY A 154 -1.92 3.81 -1.84
CA GLY A 154 -1.25 4.74 -2.75
C GLY A 154 -1.53 4.46 -4.21
N MET A 155 -1.38 3.20 -4.64
CA MET A 155 -1.60 2.80 -6.04
C MET A 155 -2.97 3.21 -6.61
N PRO A 156 -4.11 2.94 -5.95
CA PRO A 156 -5.42 3.34 -6.48
C PRO A 156 -5.74 4.83 -6.34
N ARG A 157 -5.11 5.56 -5.40
CA ARG A 157 -5.52 6.95 -5.06
C ARG A 157 -4.58 8.03 -5.61
N ALA A 158 -3.29 7.73 -5.78
CA ALA A 158 -2.27 8.74 -6.02
C ALA A 158 -2.49 9.56 -7.29
N PHE A 159 -2.93 8.93 -8.39
CA PHE A 159 -3.14 9.62 -9.67
C PHE A 159 -4.23 10.70 -9.59
N ALA A 160 -5.41 10.35 -9.06
CA ALA A 160 -6.51 11.32 -8.90
C ALA A 160 -6.15 12.42 -7.88
N CYS A 161 -5.46 12.06 -6.78
CA CYS A 161 -4.98 13.05 -5.82
C CYS A 161 -3.91 13.99 -6.43
N ALA A 162 -3.07 13.47 -7.33
CA ALA A 162 -2.08 14.25 -8.05
C ALA A 162 -2.73 15.22 -9.05
N GLU A 163 -3.79 14.80 -9.75
CA GLU A 163 -4.58 15.67 -10.63
C GLU A 163 -5.13 16.88 -9.86
N VAL A 164 -5.68 16.65 -8.66
CA VAL A 164 -6.18 17.70 -7.78
C VAL A 164 -5.09 18.69 -7.39
N VAL A 165 -3.95 18.19 -6.91
CA VAL A 165 -2.82 19.06 -6.51
C VAL A 165 -2.24 19.80 -7.70
N ALA A 166 -2.09 19.15 -8.86
CA ALA A 166 -1.62 19.79 -10.08
C ALA A 166 -2.57 20.93 -10.52
N GLY A 167 -3.88 20.71 -10.44
CA GLY A 167 -4.88 21.75 -10.70
C GLY A 167 -4.74 22.94 -9.74
N MET A 168 -4.57 22.68 -8.44
CA MET A 168 -4.34 23.75 -7.46
C MET A 168 -3.07 24.55 -7.75
N VAL A 169 -1.97 23.87 -8.08
CA VAL A 169 -0.69 24.51 -8.44
C VAL A 169 -0.85 25.40 -9.67
N VAL A 170 -1.52 24.92 -10.72
CA VAL A 170 -1.76 25.70 -11.94
C VAL A 170 -2.60 26.95 -11.65
N CYS A 171 -3.66 26.83 -10.86
CA CYS A 171 -4.48 27.98 -10.47
C CYS A 171 -3.68 29.00 -9.64
N ASP A 172 -2.91 28.54 -8.65
CA ASP A 172 -2.05 29.38 -7.81
C ASP A 172 -1.04 30.17 -8.65
N MET A 173 -0.36 29.51 -9.59
CA MET A 173 0.58 30.15 -10.52
C MET A 173 -0.06 31.21 -11.43
N ARG A 174 -1.37 31.11 -11.69
CA ARG A 174 -2.12 32.03 -12.56
C ARG A 174 -2.88 33.10 -11.78
N GLY A 175 -2.90 33.03 -10.45
CA GLY A 175 -3.77 33.87 -9.62
C GLY A 175 -5.26 33.56 -9.81
N GLU A 176 -5.58 32.33 -10.23
CA GLU A 176 -6.95 31.85 -10.42
C GLU A 176 -7.45 31.13 -9.16
N THR A 177 -8.76 31.12 -8.94
CA THR A 177 -9.36 30.32 -7.86
C THR A 177 -9.55 28.89 -8.33
N TRP A 178 -8.93 27.94 -7.63
CA TRP A 178 -9.17 26.52 -7.88
C TRP A 178 -10.57 26.11 -7.40
N ALA A 179 -11.28 25.34 -8.22
CA ALA A 179 -12.59 24.79 -7.90
C ALA A 179 -12.49 23.29 -7.59
N VAL A 180 -13.18 22.85 -6.54
CA VAL A 180 -13.23 21.44 -6.13
C VAL A 180 -13.97 20.61 -7.19
N PRO A 181 -13.35 19.56 -7.75
CA PRO A 181 -14.03 18.64 -8.66
C PRO A 181 -15.15 17.88 -7.94
N GLU A 182 -16.29 17.67 -8.62
CA GLU A 182 -17.46 16.97 -8.05
C GLU A 182 -17.13 15.55 -7.56
N TRP A 183 -16.19 14.87 -8.22
CA TRP A 183 -15.80 13.50 -7.90
C TRP A 183 -14.86 13.39 -6.69
N LEU A 184 -14.28 14.50 -6.20
CA LEU A 184 -13.29 14.46 -5.13
C LEU A 184 -13.97 14.28 -3.76
N PRO A 185 -13.60 13.26 -2.98
CA PRO A 185 -14.07 13.16 -1.60
C PRO A 185 -13.56 14.33 -0.76
N LEU A 186 -14.48 15.15 -0.25
CA LEU A 186 -14.13 16.38 0.47
C LEU A 186 -13.22 16.14 1.68
N HIS A 187 -13.36 15.00 2.36
CA HIS A 187 -12.54 14.65 3.52
C HIS A 187 -11.05 14.36 3.17
N TYR A 188 -10.68 14.30 1.87
CA TYR A 188 -9.28 14.23 1.44
C TYR A 188 -8.61 15.61 1.46
N LEU A 189 -9.40 16.68 1.34
CA LEU A 189 -8.87 18.04 1.28
C LEU A 189 -8.28 18.46 2.62
N THR A 190 -7.05 18.99 2.60
CA THR A 190 -6.42 19.54 3.82
C THR A 190 -7.19 20.73 4.41
N THR A 191 -8.09 21.35 3.64
CA THR A 191 -8.99 22.43 4.06
C THR A 191 -10.19 21.96 4.86
N GLU A 192 -10.66 20.73 4.63
CA GLU A 192 -11.91 20.20 5.21
C GLU A 192 -11.70 19.31 6.44
N ARG A 193 -10.44 19.15 6.87
CA ARG A 193 -10.09 18.35 8.06
C ARG A 193 -10.44 19.14 9.33
N LYS A 194 -11.17 18.49 10.24
CA LYS A 194 -11.51 18.99 11.58
C LYS A 194 -10.48 18.55 12.61
#